data_AF-A0A3B9H857-F1
#
_entry.id   AF-A0A3B9H857-F1
#
_cell.length_a   1.000
_cell.length_b   1.000
_cell.length_c   1.000
_cell.angle_alpha   90.00
_cell.angle_beta   90.00
_cell.angle_gamma   90.00
#
_symmetry.space_group_name_H-M   'P 1'
#
loop_
_entity.id
_entity.type
_entity.pdbx_description
1 polymer ?
#
loop_
_entity_poly.entity_id
_entity_poly.type
_entity_poly.pdbx_seq_one_letter_code
_entity_poly.pdbx_strand_id
1 'polypeptide(L)'
;MKDCFLFVVFLFSVKCFSAQVDQHYFDQSKLLKNLKVFSADSMEGRGTGEPGGLKAQRFIQEQFSGALLLSFEKDYSHSFNYANPFRKKKIEGTNVIGWIKGFAEPEKYIIVSSHHDHLGIRNGEIYNGTDDNASGTCA
;
A
#
# COMPACT_ATOMS: atom_id res chain seq x y z
N MET A 1 -16.54 -64.13 40.30
CA MET A 1 -15.77 -63.14 39.52
C MET A 1 -16.33 -63.12 38.11
N LYS A 2 -17.21 -62.15 37.81
CA LYS A 2 -17.58 -61.78 36.44
C LYS A 2 -17.78 -60.27 36.47
N ASP A 3 -16.80 -59.57 35.94
CA ASP A 3 -16.64 -58.12 36.05
C ASP A 3 -17.69 -57.40 35.20
N CYS A 4 -18.37 -56.44 35.83
CA CYS A 4 -19.33 -55.56 35.20
C CYS A 4 -18.57 -54.35 34.66
N PHE A 5 -18.40 -54.26 33.33
CA PHE A 5 -17.78 -53.11 32.69
C PHE A 5 -18.82 -52.00 32.50
N LEU A 6 -18.71 -50.93 33.29
CA LEU A 6 -19.50 -49.71 33.15
C LEU A 6 -18.83 -48.80 32.10
N PHE A 7 -19.48 -48.60 30.97
CA PHE A 7 -18.99 -47.71 29.91
C PHE A 7 -19.58 -46.30 30.12
N VAL A 8 -18.79 -45.38 30.66
CA VAL A 8 -19.19 -43.97 30.82
C VAL A 8 -18.79 -43.21 29.55
N VAL A 9 -19.79 -42.86 28.73
CA VAL A 9 -19.60 -41.98 27.57
C VAL A 9 -19.60 -40.53 28.03
N PHE A 10 -18.44 -39.87 28.00
CA PHE A 10 -18.34 -38.42 28.20
C PHE A 10 -18.76 -37.70 26.92
N LEU A 11 -19.98 -37.15 26.89
CA LEU A 11 -20.43 -36.23 25.84
C LEU A 11 -19.75 -34.87 26.06
N PHE A 12 -18.61 -34.65 25.41
CA PHE A 12 -18.03 -33.30 25.29
C PHE A 12 -18.88 -32.49 24.31
N SER A 13 -19.73 -31.60 24.83
CA SER A 13 -20.36 -30.57 23.99
C SER A 13 -19.28 -29.56 23.58
N VAL A 14 -18.70 -29.73 22.39
CA VAL A 14 -17.87 -28.69 21.77
C VAL A 14 -18.81 -27.52 21.45
N LYS A 15 -18.84 -26.51 22.32
CA LYS A 15 -19.48 -25.24 21.99
C LYS A 15 -18.64 -24.62 20.88
N CYS A 16 -19.13 -24.74 19.65
CA CYS A 16 -18.59 -24.04 18.51
C CYS A 16 -18.77 -22.54 18.77
N PHE A 17 -17.73 -21.90 19.29
CA PHE A 17 -17.68 -20.46 19.44
C PHE A 17 -17.46 -19.92 18.04
N SER A 18 -18.52 -19.45 17.38
CA SER A 18 -18.38 -18.71 16.13
C SER A 18 -17.65 -17.41 16.48
N ALA A 19 -16.34 -17.37 16.26
CA ALA A 19 -15.59 -16.13 16.32
C ALA A 19 -16.15 -15.22 15.22
N GLN A 20 -16.88 -14.19 15.61
CA GLN A 20 -17.26 -13.13 14.71
C GLN A 20 -15.97 -12.39 14.35
N VAL A 21 -15.45 -12.68 13.15
CA VAL A 21 -14.29 -11.96 12.62
C VAL A 21 -14.71 -10.52 12.46
N ASP A 22 -14.18 -9.64 13.31
CA ASP A 22 -14.36 -8.21 13.15
C ASP A 22 -13.64 -7.80 11.86
N GLN A 23 -14.42 -7.55 10.81
CA GLN A 23 -13.93 -7.27 9.47
C GLN A 23 -13.50 -5.80 9.38
N HIS A 24 -12.39 -5.47 10.02
CA HIS A 24 -11.78 -4.15 9.88
C HIS A 24 -10.92 -4.11 8.60
N TYR A 25 -11.57 -4.14 7.43
CA TYR A 25 -10.89 -4.09 6.12
C TYR A 25 -10.13 -2.78 5.88
N PHE A 26 -10.46 -1.73 6.62
CA PHE A 26 -9.88 -0.40 6.49
C PHE A 26 -9.47 0.16 7.86
N ASP A 27 -8.25 0.67 7.97
CA ASP A 27 -7.72 1.30 9.18
C ASP A 27 -7.55 2.81 8.96
N GLN A 28 -8.53 3.58 9.43
CA GLN A 28 -8.53 5.04 9.34
C GLN A 28 -7.33 5.67 10.04
N SER A 29 -6.86 5.09 11.15
CA SER A 29 -5.75 5.63 11.91
C SER A 29 -4.43 5.45 11.15
N LYS A 30 -4.24 4.29 10.53
CA LYS A 30 -3.10 4.02 9.64
C LYS A 30 -3.14 4.93 8.40
N LEU A 31 -4.30 5.12 7.77
CA LEU A 31 -4.48 6.08 6.67
C LEU A 31 -3.98 7.47 7.09
N LEU A 32 -4.54 8.02 8.18
CA LEU A 32 -4.22 9.38 8.62
C LEU A 32 -2.77 9.52 9.05
N LYS A 33 -2.16 8.47 9.63
CA LYS A 33 -0.74 8.46 9.95
C LYS A 33 0.12 8.50 8.69
N ASN A 34 -0.19 7.67 7.70
CA ASN A 34 0.51 7.63 6.44
C ASN A 34 0.37 8.96 5.70
N LEU A 35 -0.84 9.51 5.61
CA LEU A 35 -1.11 10.80 4.97
C LEU A 35 -0.28 11.92 5.60
N LYS A 36 -0.23 12.00 6.94
CA LYS A 36 0.57 13.01 7.66
C LYS A 36 2.07 12.93 7.33
N VAL A 37 2.62 11.72 7.18
CA VAL A 37 4.03 11.55 6.80
C VAL A 37 4.22 11.87 5.32
N PHE A 38 3.37 11.31 4.47
CA PHE A 38 3.51 11.38 3.02
C PHE A 38 3.33 12.79 2.48
N SER A 39 2.52 13.63 3.14
CA SER A 39 2.33 15.05 2.82
C SER A 39 3.06 16.02 3.76
N ALA A 40 4.05 15.56 4.53
CA ALA A 40 4.88 16.45 5.34
C ALA A 40 5.85 17.29 4.49
N ASP A 41 6.29 18.43 5.02
CA ASP A 41 7.30 19.29 4.39
C ASP A 41 8.62 18.54 4.12
N SER A 42 8.93 17.53 4.94
CA SER A 42 10.10 16.65 4.75
C SER A 42 10.04 15.82 3.46
N MET A 43 8.86 15.69 2.85
CA MET A 43 8.65 15.04 1.55
C MET A 43 8.80 16.02 0.37
N GLU A 44 9.06 17.31 0.64
CA GLU A 44 9.44 18.34 -0.35
C GLU A 44 8.48 18.42 -1.54
N GLY A 45 7.18 18.18 -1.31
CA GLY A 45 6.15 18.24 -2.35
C GLY A 45 6.27 17.18 -3.45
N ARG A 46 7.09 16.15 -3.25
CA ARG A 46 7.17 14.93 -4.07
C ARG A 46 7.31 15.17 -5.59
N GLY A 47 8.11 16.17 -5.97
CA GLY A 47 8.36 16.47 -7.39
C GLY A 47 8.97 15.29 -8.15
N THR A 48 8.49 15.03 -9.37
CA THR A 48 9.02 13.97 -10.23
C THR A 48 10.51 14.18 -10.52
N GLY A 49 11.32 13.16 -10.24
CA GLY A 49 12.78 13.22 -10.39
C GLY A 49 13.50 14.12 -9.38
N GLU A 50 12.83 14.56 -8.32
CA GLU A 50 13.39 15.38 -7.24
C GLU A 50 13.61 14.55 -5.96
N PRO A 51 14.41 15.04 -4.99
CA PRO A 51 14.65 14.31 -3.75
C PRO A 51 13.36 13.92 -3.01
N GLY A 52 12.37 14.82 -2.97
CA GLY A 52 11.03 14.52 -2.43
C GLY A 52 10.32 13.37 -3.15
N GLY A 53 10.40 13.30 -4.49
CA GLY A 53 9.84 12.22 -5.28
C GLY A 53 10.52 10.87 -4.99
N LEU A 54 11.83 10.86 -4.82
CA LEU A 54 12.58 9.65 -4.43
C LEU A 54 12.20 9.18 -3.00
N LYS A 55 11.97 10.10 -2.06
CA LYS A 55 11.45 9.77 -0.73
C LYS A 55 10.06 9.13 -0.83
N ALA A 56 9.19 9.68 -1.69
CA ALA A 56 7.86 9.14 -1.93
C ALA A 56 7.89 7.70 -2.45
N GLN A 57 8.73 7.42 -3.44
CA GLN A 57 8.90 6.07 -3.99
C GLN A 57 9.33 5.07 -2.91
N ARG A 58 10.34 5.42 -2.11
CA ARG A 58 10.83 4.56 -1.01
C ARG A 58 9.75 4.31 0.03
N PHE A 59 9.02 5.35 0.42
CA PHE A 59 7.92 5.21 1.37
C PHE A 59 6.88 4.20 0.87
N ILE A 60 6.47 4.29 -0.40
CA ILE A 60 5.48 3.36 -0.97
C ILE A 60 6.03 1.93 -1.01
N GLN A 61 7.29 1.74 -1.41
CA GLN A 61 7.93 0.42 -1.41
C GLN A 61 7.99 -0.19 -0.02
N GLU A 62 8.28 0.60 1.02
CA GLU A 62 8.26 0.17 2.41
C GLU A 62 6.85 -0.22 2.86
N GLN A 63 5.82 0.54 2.48
CA GLN A 63 4.42 0.19 2.78
C GLN A 63 4.00 -1.11 2.09
N PHE A 64 4.36 -1.29 0.81
CA PHE A 64 4.07 -2.52 0.05
C PHE A 64 4.77 -3.75 0.64
N SER A 65 6.06 -3.62 0.95
CA SER A 65 6.83 -4.69 1.61
C SER A 65 6.24 -5.05 2.97
N GLY A 66 5.91 -4.05 3.79
CA GLY A 66 5.27 -4.26 5.10
C GLY A 66 3.87 -4.87 5.02
N ALA A 67 3.18 -4.71 3.88
CA ALA A 67 1.90 -5.34 3.56
C ALA A 67 2.05 -6.70 2.86
N LEU A 68 3.27 -7.21 2.69
CA LEU A 68 3.59 -8.48 2.03
C LEU A 68 3.12 -8.54 0.57
N LEU A 69 3.02 -7.40 -0.12
CA LEU A 69 2.85 -7.38 -1.55
C LEU A 69 4.13 -7.89 -2.22
N LEU A 70 3.99 -8.52 -3.38
CA LEU A 70 5.14 -8.87 -4.21
C LEU A 70 5.51 -7.67 -5.08
N SER A 71 6.78 -7.57 -5.50
CA SER A 71 7.16 -6.70 -6.60
C SER A 71 6.55 -7.22 -7.90
N PHE A 72 6.13 -6.31 -8.77
CA PHE A 72 5.70 -6.68 -10.12
C PHE A 72 6.91 -7.00 -11.00
N GLU A 73 6.88 -8.13 -11.70
CA GLU A 73 8.04 -8.66 -12.44
C GLU A 73 9.32 -8.77 -11.58
N LYS A 74 10.28 -7.85 -11.75
CA LYS A 74 11.61 -7.89 -11.13
C LYS A 74 11.80 -6.90 -9.97
N ASP A 75 11.05 -5.81 -9.94
CA ASP A 75 11.26 -4.70 -8.99
C ASP A 75 9.93 -3.99 -8.74
N TYR A 76 9.79 -3.28 -7.62
CA TYR A 76 8.67 -2.35 -7.43
C TYR A 76 8.78 -1.14 -8.36
N SER A 77 9.99 -0.71 -8.69
CA SER A 77 10.23 0.50 -9.50
C SER A 77 10.23 0.22 -11.00
N HIS A 78 9.36 0.93 -11.73
CA HIS A 78 9.28 0.86 -13.18
C HIS A 78 9.43 2.27 -13.78
N SER A 79 10.64 2.59 -14.27
CA SER A 79 10.94 3.90 -14.84
C SER A 79 10.36 4.10 -16.24
N PHE A 80 10.00 5.33 -16.55
CA PHE A 80 9.57 5.77 -17.88
C PHE A 80 10.01 7.20 -18.15
N ASN A 81 10.18 7.54 -19.43
CA ASN A 81 10.57 8.89 -19.84
C ASN A 81 9.40 9.64 -20.47
N TYR A 82 9.24 10.91 -20.12
CA TYR A 82 8.22 11.77 -20.71
C TYR A 82 8.75 13.21 -20.92
N ALA A 83 8.16 13.93 -21.87
CA ALA A 83 8.44 15.34 -22.06
C ALA A 83 7.60 16.16 -21.07
N ASN A 84 8.24 16.94 -20.21
CA ASN A 84 7.55 17.83 -19.30
C ASN A 84 7.48 19.25 -19.91
N PRO A 85 6.30 19.72 -20.34
CA PRO A 85 6.16 21.01 -21.00
C PRO A 85 6.45 22.18 -20.04
N PHE A 86 6.16 22.03 -18.76
CA PHE A 86 6.38 23.07 -17.74
C PHE A 86 7.87 23.26 -17.43
N ARG A 87 8.64 22.16 -17.43
CA ARG A 87 10.10 22.19 -17.19
C ARG A 87 10.92 22.26 -18.48
N LYS A 88 10.28 22.21 -19.65
CA LYS A 88 10.90 22.22 -20.99
C LYS A 88 12.04 21.20 -21.14
N LYS A 89 11.92 20.04 -20.47
CA LYS A 89 12.93 18.97 -20.50
C LYS A 89 12.27 17.60 -20.47
N LYS A 90 13.02 16.57 -20.90
CA LYS A 90 12.67 15.18 -20.62
C LYS A 90 12.93 14.89 -19.14
N ILE A 91 12.01 14.17 -18.52
CA ILE A 91 12.10 13.74 -17.12
C ILE A 91 11.84 12.24 -17.08
N GLU A 92 12.56 11.57 -16.18
CA GLU A 92 12.29 10.19 -15.82
C GLU A 92 11.28 10.17 -14.66
N GLY A 93 10.13 9.57 -14.88
CA GLY A 93 9.17 9.21 -13.84
C GLY A 93 9.36 7.74 -13.45
N THR A 94 8.79 7.34 -12.32
CA THR A 94 8.87 5.95 -11.84
C THR A 94 7.51 5.54 -11.30
N ASN A 95 6.91 4.50 -11.87
CA ASN A 95 5.77 3.84 -11.26
C ASN A 95 6.26 2.91 -10.14
N VAL A 96 5.51 2.82 -9.05
CA VAL A 96 5.77 1.87 -7.96
C VAL A 96 4.63 0.86 -7.94
N ILE A 97 4.91 -0.41 -8.20
CA ILE A 97 3.88 -1.43 -8.42
C ILE A 97 4.10 -2.63 -7.49
N GLY A 98 3.18 -2.80 -6.53
CA GLY A 98 3.04 -4.00 -5.73
C GLY A 98 1.81 -4.80 -6.17
N TRP A 99 1.87 -6.13 -6.09
CA TRP A 99 0.76 -6.97 -6.52
C TRP A 99 0.60 -8.25 -5.69
N ILE A 100 -0.58 -8.85 -5.84
CA ILE A 100 -0.91 -10.19 -5.37
C ILE A 100 -1.23 -11.02 -6.61
N LYS A 101 -0.49 -12.11 -6.83
CA LYS A 101 -0.73 -12.98 -8.00
C LYS A 101 -2.01 -13.80 -7.77
N GLY A 102 -2.94 -13.69 -8.71
CA GLY A 102 -4.16 -14.50 -8.70
C GLY A 102 -3.85 -15.99 -8.80
N PHE A 103 -4.56 -16.81 -8.02
CA PHE A 103 -4.37 -18.26 -8.03
C PHE A 103 -5.15 -18.95 -9.16
N ALA A 104 -6.46 -18.66 -9.29
CA ALA A 104 -7.33 -19.33 -10.27
C ALA A 104 -7.17 -18.79 -11.69
N GLU A 105 -7.00 -17.47 -11.85
CA GLU A 105 -6.87 -16.80 -13.14
C GLU A 105 -5.66 -15.85 -13.14
N PRO A 106 -4.42 -16.37 -13.16
CA PRO A 106 -3.20 -15.56 -12.98
C PRO A 106 -2.96 -14.51 -14.06
N GLU A 107 -3.63 -14.62 -15.21
CA GLU A 107 -3.53 -13.69 -16.35
C GLU A 107 -4.55 -12.55 -16.30
N LYS A 108 -5.49 -12.55 -15.34
CA LYS A 108 -6.47 -11.48 -15.15
C LYS A 108 -5.99 -10.52 -14.07
N TYR A 109 -6.13 -9.22 -14.35
CA TYR A 109 -5.66 -8.15 -13.49
C TYR A 109 -6.83 -7.28 -13.02
N ILE A 110 -6.80 -6.92 -11.74
CA ILE A 110 -7.57 -5.79 -11.19
C ILE A 110 -6.53 -4.74 -10.82
N ILE A 111 -6.66 -3.54 -11.39
CA ILE A 111 -5.72 -2.45 -11.16
C ILE A 111 -6.41 -1.38 -10.31
N VAL A 112 -5.79 -1.05 -9.19
CA VAL A 112 -6.13 0.10 -8.36
C VAL A 112 -4.90 1.01 -8.36
N SER A 113 -5.09 2.29 -8.62
CA SER A 113 -3.97 3.22 -8.79
C SER A 113 -4.29 4.63 -8.29
N SER A 114 -3.23 5.36 -7.99
CA SER A 114 -3.18 6.79 -7.71
C SER A 114 -1.83 7.32 -8.17
N HIS A 115 -1.68 8.65 -8.31
CA HIS A 115 -0.37 9.24 -8.52
C HIS A 115 0.21 9.71 -7.18
N HIS A 116 1.51 9.57 -7.03
CA HIS A 116 2.22 9.84 -5.78
C HIS A 116 3.05 11.13 -5.85
N ASP A 117 3.39 11.58 -7.05
CA ASP A 117 4.11 12.82 -7.26
C ASP A 117 3.18 14.03 -7.08
N HIS A 118 3.80 15.18 -6.81
CA HIS A 118 3.12 16.45 -6.83
C HIS A 118 4.10 17.56 -7.30
N LEU A 119 3.77 18.83 -7.09
CA LEU A 119 4.42 19.95 -7.76
C LEU A 119 5.86 20.26 -7.28
N GLY A 120 6.31 19.65 -6.19
CA GLY A 120 7.62 19.92 -5.56
C GLY A 120 7.65 21.25 -4.81
N ILE A 121 8.83 21.87 -4.79
CA ILE A 121 9.04 23.23 -4.25
C ILE A 121 8.96 24.24 -5.41
N ARG A 122 8.14 25.29 -5.28
CA ARG A 122 8.09 26.40 -6.26
C ARG A 122 8.14 27.73 -5.54
N ASN A 123 9.03 28.62 -6.00
CA ASN A 123 9.21 29.96 -5.42
C ASN A 123 9.43 29.95 -3.89
N GLY A 124 10.07 28.91 -3.36
CA GLY A 124 10.31 28.73 -1.92
C GLY A 124 9.14 28.10 -1.15
N GLU A 125 7.99 27.89 -1.78
CA GLU A 125 6.83 27.24 -1.16
C GLU A 125 6.79 25.74 -1.48
N ILE A 126 6.41 24.93 -0.50
CA ILE A 126 6.28 23.48 -0.66
C ILE A 126 4.82 23.17 -1.00
N TYR A 127 4.62 22.46 -2.10
CA TYR A 127 3.30 22.03 -2.54
C TYR A 127 3.07 20.59 -2.07
N ASN A 128 2.53 20.43 -0.87
CA ASN A 128 2.46 19.12 -0.21
C ASN A 128 1.47 18.15 -0.84
N GLY A 129 0.52 18.62 -1.65
CA GLY A 129 -0.39 17.75 -2.42
C GLY A 129 -1.16 16.76 -1.54
N THR A 130 -1.70 17.23 -0.40
CA THR A 130 -2.35 16.35 0.58
C THR A 130 -3.57 15.67 -0.02
N ASP A 131 -4.42 16.42 -0.71
CA ASP A 131 -5.60 15.86 -1.39
C ASP A 131 -5.30 15.46 -2.84
N ASP A 132 -4.33 16.13 -3.46
CA ASP A 132 -3.84 15.84 -4.82
C ASP A 132 -2.38 15.38 -4.74
N ASN A 133 -2.05 14.10 -4.61
CA ASN A 133 -2.95 12.96 -4.37
C ASN A 133 -2.35 12.04 -3.30
N ALA A 134 -1.83 12.64 -2.23
CA ALA A 134 -1.36 11.88 -1.07
C ALA A 134 -2.51 11.10 -0.43
N SER A 135 -3.73 11.65 -0.43
CA SER A 135 -4.95 11.00 0.08
C SER A 135 -5.22 9.68 -0.65
N GLY A 136 -5.21 9.68 -1.98
CA GLY A 136 -5.39 8.47 -2.79
C GLY A 136 -4.19 7.53 -2.81
N THR A 137 -2.97 8.02 -2.54
CA THR A 137 -1.80 7.15 -2.38
C THR A 137 -1.78 6.42 -1.03
N CYS A 138 -2.34 7.03 0.02
CA CYS A 138 -2.32 6.46 1.37
C CYS A 138 -3.50 5.56 1.72
N ALA A 139 -4.55 5.54 0.88
CA ALA A 139 -5.75 4.71 1.02
C ALA A 139 -5.47 3.23 0.68
#